data_AF-A0A529I254-F1
#
_entry.id   AF-A0A529I254-F1
#
_cell.length_a   1.000
_cell.length_b   1.000
_cell.length_c   1.000
_cell.angle_alpha   90.00
_cell.angle_beta   90.00
_cell.angle_gamma   90.00
#
_symmetry.space_group_name_H-M   'P 1'
#
loop_
_entity.id
_entity.type
_entity.pdbx_description
1 polymer ?
#
loop_
_entity_poly.entity_id
_entity_poly.type
_entity_poly.pdbx_seq_one_letter_code
_entity_poly.pdbx_strand_id
1 'polypeptide(L)' 'GKRGNLLKVIWHDGQGACLFTKRLERGRFIWPTVEGGVVTVSPAQLSYLLSGIDWRNPQETWRPTRVG' A
#
# COMPACT_ATOMS: atom_id res chain seq x y z
N GLY A 1 0.24 -2.18 11.18
CA GLY A 1 0.88 -1.54 12.36
C GLY A 1 0.04 -0.35 12.81
N LYS A 2 0.12 0.07 14.08
CA LYS A 2 -0.77 1.09 14.69
C LYS A 2 -0.88 2.41 13.90
N ARG A 3 0.17 2.81 13.16
CA ARG A 3 0.21 4.04 12.35
C ARG A 3 -0.25 3.89 10.89
N GLY A 4 -0.45 2.67 10.40
CA GLY A 4 -0.87 2.41 9.01
C GLY A 4 0.15 2.77 7.92
N ASN A 5 1.36 3.23 8.27
CA ASN A 5 2.37 3.68 7.31
C ASN A 5 3.43 2.64 6.95
N LEU A 6 3.23 1.36 7.31
CA LEU A 6 4.15 0.26 7.02
C LEU A 6 3.42 -0.84 6.25
N LEU A 7 3.98 -1.19 5.10
CA LEU A 7 3.57 -2.29 4.23
C LEU A 7 4.65 -3.37 4.24
N LYS A 8 4.22 -4.63 4.32
CA LYS A 8 5.05 -5.81 4.13
C LYS A 8 4.40 -6.69 3.07
N VAL A 9 5.13 -7.04 2.02
CA VAL A 9 4.71 -7.97 0.97
C VAL A 9 5.65 -9.16 1.02
N ILE A 10 5.08 -10.35 1.19
CA ILE A 10 5.83 -11.61 1.27
C ILE A 10 5.38 -12.47 0.09
N TRP A 11 6.34 -13.06 -0.62
CA TRP A 11 6.08 -14.03 -1.68
C TRP A 11 7.17 -15.09 -1.69
N HIS A 12 6.88 -16.25 -2.27
CA HIS A 12 7.88 -17.29 -2.53
C HIS A 12 8.37 -17.14 -3.97
N ASP A 13 9.68 -17.07 -4.18
CA ASP A 13 10.29 -16.90 -5.52
C ASP A 13 10.60 -18.22 -6.23
N GLY A 14 10.35 -19.35 -5.55
CA GLY A 14 10.67 -20.70 -6.01
C GLY A 14 11.82 -21.34 -5.23
N GLN A 15 12.65 -20.55 -4.55
CA GLN A 15 13.76 -21.03 -3.72
C GLN A 15 13.60 -20.65 -2.25
N GLY A 16 12.91 -19.54 -1.96
CA GLY A 16 12.61 -19.13 -0.61
C GLY A 16 11.58 -18.01 -0.53
N ALA A 17 11.37 -17.53 0.69
CA ALA A 17 10.50 -16.39 0.93
C ALA A 17 11.27 -15.09 0.73
N CYS A 18 10.74 -14.21 -0.12
CA CYS A 18 11.17 -12.83 -0.26
C CYS A 18 10.25 -11.91 0.55
N LEU A 19 10.82 -10.87 1.16
CA LEU A 19 10.08 -9.83 1.88
C LEU A 19 10.44 -8.45 1.32
N PHE A 20 9.44 -7.77 0.79
CA PHE A 20 9.50 -6.34 0.49
C PHE A 20 8.85 -5.56 1.62
N THR A 21 9.52 -4.51 2.10
CA THR A 21 8.99 -3.62 3.15
C THR A 21 9.05 -2.17 2.67
N LYS A 22 7.93 -1.45 2.77
CA LYS A 22 7.87 -0.02 2.48
C LYS A 22 7.25 0.74 3.64
N ARG A 23 7.90 1.83 4.03
CA ARG A 23 7.38 2.81 4.98
C ARG A 23 7.07 4.10 4.25
N LEU A 24 5.89 4.67 4.51
CA LEU A 24 5.58 6.02 4.05
C LEU A 24 6.11 7.03 5.07
N GLU A 25 6.82 8.04 4.58
CA GLU A 25 7.27 9.18 5.39
C GLU A 25 6.09 10.05 5.85
N ARG A 26 5.03 10.14 5.01
CA ARG A 26 3.78 10.86 5.29
C ARG A 26 2.57 10.07 4.81
N GLY A 27 1.43 10.24 5.46
CA GLY A 27 0.21 9.52 5.12
C GLY A 27 0.16 8.08 5.67
N ARG A 28 -0.75 7.28 5.14
CA ARG A 28 -0.99 5.89 5.56
C ARG A 28 -1.47 5.06 4.37
N PHE A 29 -1.19 3.76 4.38
CA PHE A 29 -1.79 2.85 3.42
C PHE A 29 -3.29 2.69 3.70
N ILE A 30 -4.11 2.76 2.65
CA ILE A 30 -5.52 2.38 2.71
C ILE A 30 -5.62 0.93 2.27
N TRP A 31 -5.73 0.03 3.25
CA TRP A 31 -6.03 -1.36 2.96
C TRP A 31 -7.51 -1.52 2.64
N PRO A 32 -7.85 -2.28 1.60
CA PRO A 32 -9.22 -2.65 1.38
C PRO A 32 -9.69 -3.61 2.46
N THR A 33 -10.95 -3.46 2.84
CA THR A 33 -11.68 -4.55 3.47
C THR A 33 -11.83 -5.63 2.40
N VAL A 34 -11.22 -6.79 2.61
CA VAL A 34 -11.34 -7.92 1.68
C VAL A 34 -12.49 -8.79 2.15
N GLU A 35 -13.62 -8.75 1.46
CA GLU A 35 -14.65 -9.78 1.62
C GLU A 35 -14.17 -11.05 0.92
N GLY A 36 -14.11 -12.18 1.64
CA GLY A 36 -13.65 -13.46 1.08
C GLY A 36 -12.15 -13.76 1.14
N GLY A 37 -11.37 -12.93 1.84
CA GLY A 37 -9.98 -13.25 2.26
C GLY A 37 -8.87 -13.07 1.22
N VAL A 38 -9.16 -13.00 -0.08
CA VAL A 38 -8.17 -12.75 -1.15
C VAL A 38 -8.68 -11.71 -2.13
N VAL A 39 -7.81 -10.79 -2.56
CA VAL A 39 -8.10 -9.79 -3.60
C VAL A 39 -7.02 -9.81 -4.67
N THR A 40 -7.43 -9.79 -5.93
CA THR A 40 -6.51 -9.60 -7.06
C THR A 40 -6.17 -8.12 -7.20
N VAL A 41 -4.87 -7.82 -7.34
CA VAL A 41 -4.37 -6.45 -7.48
C VAL A 41 -3.62 -6.33 -8.81
N SER A 42 -4.01 -5.38 -9.65
CA SER A 42 -3.29 -5.08 -10.89
C SER A 42 -1.98 -4.33 -10.63
N PRO A 43 -1.01 -4.32 -11.58
CA PRO A 43 0.23 -3.56 -11.40
C PRO A 43 0.02 -2.06 -11.13
N ALA A 44 -1.02 -1.46 -11.73
CA ALA A 44 -1.38 -0.06 -11.50
C ALA A 44 -1.92 0.15 -10.07
N GLN A 45 -2.78 -0.75 -9.60
CA GLN A 45 -3.31 -0.70 -8.24
C GLN A 45 -2.22 -0.92 -7.19
N LEU A 46 -1.27 -1.82 -7.47
CA LEU A 46 -0.09 -2.01 -6.62
C LEU A 46 0.74 -0.73 -6.57
N SER A 47 0.96 -0.06 -7.71
CA SER A 47 1.67 1.21 -7.77
C SER A 47 0.99 2.30 -6.94
N TYR A 48 -0.34 2.41 -7.00
CA TYR A 48 -1.11 3.34 -6.14
C TYR A 48 -0.92 3.03 -4.66
N LEU A 49 -1.09 1.76 -4.27
CA LEU A 49 -0.91 1.33 -2.90
C LEU A 49 0.50 1.64 -2.40
N LEU A 50 1.54 1.34 -3.19
CA LEU A 50 2.93 1.64 -2.85
C LEU A 50 3.20 3.14 -2.71
N SER A 51 2.47 4.01 -3.39
CA SER A 51 2.58 5.46 -3.29
C SER A 51 1.73 6.07 -2.17
N GLY A 52 0.96 5.26 -1.42
CA GLY A 52 0.04 5.76 -0.40
C GLY A 52 -1.19 6.46 -0.98
N ILE A 53 -1.56 6.11 -2.22
CA ILE A 53 -2.78 6.53 -2.90
C ILE A 53 -3.85 5.45 -2.65
N ASP A 54 -5.11 5.85 -2.45
CA ASP A 54 -6.21 4.88 -2.40
C ASP A 54 -6.31 4.15 -3.74
N TRP A 55 -6.05 2.85 -3.70
CA TRP A 55 -5.94 1.97 -4.86
C TRP A 55 -7.30 1.70 -5.54
N ARG A 56 -8.43 1.97 -4.88
CA ARG A 56 -9.80 1.84 -5.42
C ARG A 56 -10.33 3.15 -6.00
N ASN A 57 -9.85 4.28 -5.49
CA ASN A 57 -10.22 5.61 -5.92
C ASN A 57 -9.00 6.52 -5.79
N PRO A 58 -8.25 6.81 -6.87
CA PRO A 58 -6.91 7.40 -6.81
C PRO A 58 -6.92 8.79 -6.19
N GLN A 59 -6.74 8.81 -4.88
CA GLN A 59 -6.71 9.97 -4.01
C GLN A 59 -5.54 9.82 -3.05
N GLU A 60 -4.67 10.83 -2.98
CA GLU A 60 -3.56 10.81 -2.04
C GLU A 60 -4.05 10.86 -0.60
N THR A 61 -3.46 10.04 0.26
CA THR A 61 -3.83 9.98 1.69
C THR A 61 -3.25 11.11 2.52
N TRP A 62 -2.31 11.86 1.95
CA TRP A 62 -1.77 13.08 2.50
C TRP A 62 -1.72 14.13 1.40
N ARG A 63 -2.17 15.34 1.70
CA ARG A 63 -2.07 16.49 0.81
C ARG A 63 -1.27 17.59 1.52
N PRO A 64 -0.30 18.24 0.86
CA PRO A 64 0.40 19.38 1.45
C PRO A 64 -0.58 20.54 1.69
N THR A 65 -0.64 21.04 2.92
CA THR A 65 -1.49 22.18 3.30
C THR A 65 -0.81 23.48 2.88
N ARG A 66 -0.83 23.79 1.57
CA ARG A 66 -0.17 24.94 0.91
C ARG A 66 1.35 25.04 1.15
N VAL A 67 2.07 25.38 0.09
CA VAL A 67 3.38 26.03 0.22
C VAL A 67 3.09 27.51 0.48
N GLY A 68 3.58 28.03 1.60
CA GLY A 68 3.58 29.46 1.87
C GLY A 68 4.55 30.19 0.95
#